data_AF-A0A5M3XN31-F1
#
_entry.id   AF-A0A5M3XN31-F1
#
_cell.length_a   1.000
_cell.length_b   1.000
_cell.length_c   1.000
_cell.angle_alpha   90.00
_cell.angle_beta   90.00
_cell.angle_gamma   90.00
#
_symmetry.space_group_name_H-M   'P 1'
#
loop_
_entity.id
_entity.type
_entity.pdbx_description
1 polymer ?
#
loop_
_entity_poly.entity_id
_entity_poly.type
_entity_poly.pdbx_seq_one_letter_code
_entity_poly.pdbx_strand_id
1 'polypeptide(L)'
;MGNRSSKTGARPPDRAPAAAACRNRRRRSGYSGAVEYRRTNPRRGPAADFIAEQVAKYPGEVTILAIGPATNLAKAVQTHPDMVSLVEHVVYPGGEQEFNWWFDPKAAQIAANTPFPHKTVVSMDVDFPLPKADASPALGHFFARSPELPAWDAIAAAIMLDPAIATGRANVGVTVDSVGTMDLGPGTTSLVLALDQERFRQTLHSVRD
;
A
#
# COMPACT_ATOMS: atom_id res chain seq x y z
N MET A 1 -30.06 22.57 -13.06
CA MET A 1 -29.86 21.55 -12.00
C MET A 1 -28.77 20.59 -12.47
N GLY A 2 -27.52 20.78 -12.02
CA GLY A 2 -26.36 20.02 -12.50
C GLY A 2 -25.90 19.01 -11.47
N ASN A 3 -26.02 17.73 -11.79
CA ASN A 3 -25.68 16.60 -10.92
C ASN A 3 -24.15 16.50 -10.77
N ARG A 4 -23.62 16.73 -9.55
CA ARG A 4 -22.20 16.55 -9.24
C ARG A 4 -21.96 15.08 -8.92
N SER A 5 -21.63 14.26 -9.91
CA SER A 5 -21.09 12.93 -9.65
C SER A 5 -19.76 13.05 -8.91
N SER A 6 -19.76 12.58 -7.68
CA SER A 6 -18.62 12.58 -6.76
C SER A 6 -17.52 11.64 -7.25
N LYS A 7 -16.29 12.15 -7.28
CA LYS A 7 -15.06 11.36 -7.42
C LYS A 7 -14.83 10.65 -6.09
N THR A 8 -15.06 9.34 -6.02
CA THR A 8 -14.86 8.60 -4.76
C THR A 8 -14.19 7.27 -5.03
N GLY A 9 -12.96 7.12 -4.52
CA GLY A 9 -12.50 5.80 -4.08
C GLY A 9 -13.42 5.24 -3.00
N ALA A 10 -13.26 3.97 -2.63
CA ALA A 10 -14.14 3.37 -1.63
C ALA A 10 -14.15 4.18 -0.33
N ARG A 11 -15.36 4.45 0.20
CA ARG A 11 -15.54 5.16 1.46
C ARG A 11 -15.23 4.17 2.61
N PRO A 12 -14.48 4.59 3.64
CA PRO A 12 -14.17 3.70 4.76
C PRO A 12 -15.45 3.21 5.48
N PRO A 13 -15.42 2.00 6.06
CA PRO A 13 -16.57 1.44 6.79
C PRO A 13 -16.93 2.27 8.04
N ASP A 14 -18.21 2.26 8.42
CA ASP A 14 -18.78 3.09 9.50
C ASP A 14 -18.32 2.73 10.92
N ARG A 15 -17.45 1.73 11.11
CA ARG A 15 -17.00 1.25 12.43
C ARG A 15 -15.65 1.79 12.92
N ALA A 16 -14.94 2.61 12.15
CA ALA A 16 -13.68 3.19 12.64
C ALA A 16 -13.93 4.50 13.43
N PRO A 17 -13.54 4.62 14.72
CA PRO A 17 -13.52 5.92 15.41
C PRO A 17 -12.58 6.94 14.72
N ALA A 18 -11.69 6.47 13.83
CA ALA A 18 -10.85 7.29 12.97
C ALA A 18 -11.65 8.13 11.94
N ALA A 19 -12.85 7.70 11.53
CA ALA A 19 -13.67 8.47 10.60
C ALA A 19 -14.15 9.81 11.21
N ALA A 20 -14.22 9.91 12.55
CA ALA A 20 -14.47 11.16 13.25
C ALA A 20 -13.18 12.00 13.42
N ALA A 21 -12.04 11.34 13.69
CA ALA A 21 -10.73 12.00 13.79
C ALA A 21 -10.29 12.66 12.47
N CYS A 22 -10.62 12.05 11.32
CA CYS A 22 -10.33 12.59 10.00
C CYS A 22 -11.25 13.78 9.61
N ARG A 23 -12.48 13.84 10.15
CA ARG A 23 -13.47 14.89 9.84
C ARG A 23 -13.21 16.22 10.53
N ASN A 24 -12.50 16.23 11.67
CA ASN A 24 -12.33 17.43 12.50
C ASN A 24 -11.00 18.18 12.34
N ARG A 25 -10.09 17.75 11.45
CA ARG A 25 -8.97 18.62 11.03
C ARG A 25 -9.44 19.56 9.92
N ARG A 26 -9.83 20.78 10.30
CA ARG A 26 -9.86 21.95 9.40
C ARG A 26 -8.68 21.85 8.44
N ARG A 27 -8.92 21.70 7.13
CA ARG A 27 -7.96 21.75 6.00
C ARG A 27 -6.51 22.01 6.39
N ARG A 28 -5.90 21.06 7.08
CA ARG A 28 -4.47 20.99 7.32
C ARG A 28 -4.10 19.67 6.73
N SER A 29 -3.89 19.70 5.40
CA SER A 29 -2.92 18.81 4.78
C SER A 29 -1.78 18.65 5.79
N GLY A 30 -1.44 17.42 6.16
CA GLY A 30 -0.29 17.15 7.04
C GLY A 30 1.01 17.75 6.50
N TYR A 31 1.00 18.17 5.24
CA TYR A 31 2.05 18.83 4.51
C TYR A 31 1.78 20.34 4.47
N SER A 32 2.38 21.08 5.41
CA SER A 32 2.25 22.53 5.48
C SER A 32 3.45 23.21 4.81
N GLY A 33 3.47 23.36 3.48
CA GLY A 33 4.38 24.28 2.79
C GLY A 33 4.66 23.99 1.31
N ALA A 34 5.57 24.78 0.75
CA ALA A 34 5.66 25.31 -0.62
C ALA A 34 5.96 24.29 -1.76
N VAL A 35 5.22 23.19 -1.84
CA VAL A 35 5.28 22.31 -3.02
C VAL A 35 4.11 22.60 -3.95
N GLU A 36 4.41 23.12 -5.14
CA GLU A 36 3.41 23.27 -6.20
C GLU A 36 3.11 21.89 -6.80
N TYR A 37 2.05 21.25 -6.34
CA TYR A 37 1.62 19.97 -6.91
C TYR A 37 1.11 20.17 -8.34
N ARG A 38 1.57 19.32 -9.27
CA ARG A 38 0.91 19.20 -10.59
C ARG A 38 -0.57 18.89 -10.36
N ARG A 39 -1.44 19.80 -10.81
CA ARG A 39 -2.89 19.62 -10.72
C ARG A 39 -3.36 18.82 -11.92
N THR A 40 -3.59 17.53 -11.72
CA THR A 40 -4.28 16.68 -12.69
C THR A 40 -5.73 16.48 -12.26
N ASN A 41 -6.63 16.32 -13.24
CA ASN A 41 -7.99 15.94 -12.94
C ASN A 41 -8.03 14.43 -12.67
N PRO A 42 -8.52 13.98 -11.50
CA PRO A 42 -8.68 12.55 -11.27
C PRO A 42 -9.71 11.97 -12.25
N ARG A 43 -9.42 10.75 -12.69
CA ARG A 43 -10.28 9.95 -13.57
C ARG A 43 -11.66 9.75 -12.92
N ARG A 44 -12.70 9.67 -13.75
CA ARG A 44 -14.05 9.33 -13.31
C ARG A 44 -14.21 7.82 -13.20
N GLY A 45 -15.05 7.38 -12.28
CA GLY A 45 -15.39 5.98 -12.06
C GLY A 45 -14.74 5.38 -10.80
N PRO A 46 -15.18 4.18 -10.39
CA PRO A 46 -14.59 3.45 -9.27
C PRO A 46 -13.14 3.05 -9.55
N ALA A 47 -12.28 3.12 -8.52
CA ALA A 47 -10.91 2.62 -8.62
C ALA A 47 -10.85 1.10 -8.86
N ALA A 48 -11.82 0.35 -8.35
CA ALA A 48 -11.94 -1.09 -8.57
C ALA A 48 -12.06 -1.45 -10.05
N ASP A 49 -12.87 -0.71 -10.80
CA ASP A 49 -13.03 -0.91 -12.25
C ASP A 49 -11.74 -0.59 -12.99
N PHE A 50 -11.04 0.48 -12.60
CA PHE A 50 -9.74 0.81 -13.17
C PHE A 50 -8.71 -0.30 -12.97
N ILE A 51 -8.63 -0.89 -11.76
CA ILE A 51 -7.74 -2.01 -11.47
C ILE A 51 -8.05 -3.18 -12.41
N ALA A 52 -9.31 -3.61 -12.46
CA ALA A 52 -9.74 -4.73 -13.31
C ALA A 52 -9.48 -4.45 -14.80
N GLU A 53 -9.74 -3.24 -15.28
CA GLU A 53 -9.45 -2.84 -16.66
C GLU A 53 -7.96 -2.94 -16.99
N GLN A 54 -7.06 -2.50 -16.09
CA GLN A 54 -5.61 -2.60 -16.34
C GLN A 54 -5.15 -4.06 -16.33
N VAL A 55 -5.63 -4.86 -15.38
CA VAL A 55 -5.30 -6.30 -15.29
C VAL A 55 -5.78 -7.05 -16.53
N ALA A 56 -7.01 -6.78 -16.99
CA ALA A 56 -7.54 -7.41 -18.21
C ALA A 56 -6.79 -6.96 -19.48
N LYS A 57 -6.29 -5.72 -19.49
CA LYS A 57 -5.51 -5.18 -20.62
C LYS A 57 -4.10 -5.76 -20.70
N TYR A 58 -3.49 -6.10 -19.56
CA TYR A 58 -2.12 -6.59 -19.44
C TYR A 58 -2.07 -7.88 -18.58
N PRO A 59 -2.68 -8.98 -19.06
CA PRO A 59 -2.82 -10.20 -18.27
C PRO A 59 -1.44 -10.82 -17.99
N GLY A 60 -1.15 -11.10 -16.72
CA GLY A 60 0.12 -11.65 -16.27
C GLY A 60 1.26 -10.63 -16.21
N GLU A 61 0.99 -9.33 -16.38
CA GLU A 61 2.01 -8.27 -16.33
C GLU A 61 1.76 -7.22 -15.22
N VAL A 62 0.56 -7.19 -14.62
CA VAL A 62 0.22 -6.16 -13.62
C VAL A 62 0.59 -6.61 -12.22
N THR A 63 1.57 -5.91 -11.63
CA THR A 63 1.85 -5.91 -10.19
C THR A 63 1.02 -4.86 -9.46
N ILE A 64 0.36 -5.23 -8.36
CA ILE A 64 -0.44 -4.33 -7.53
C ILE A 64 0.29 -4.05 -6.21
N LEU A 65 0.67 -2.80 -5.98
CA LEU A 65 1.22 -2.32 -4.70
C LEU A 65 0.12 -1.69 -3.83
N ALA A 66 -0.29 -2.36 -2.77
CA ALA A 66 -1.35 -1.92 -1.87
C ALA A 66 -0.79 -1.30 -0.57
N ILE A 67 -0.20 -0.12 -0.69
CA ILE A 67 0.38 0.71 0.41
C ILE A 67 -0.67 1.62 1.08
N GLY A 68 -1.88 1.13 1.20
CA GLY A 68 -3.02 1.80 1.82
C GLY A 68 -4.06 0.76 2.20
N PRO A 69 -5.18 1.13 2.86
CA PRO A 69 -6.25 0.17 3.12
C PRO A 69 -6.67 -0.50 1.81
N ALA A 70 -6.68 -1.83 1.80
CA ALA A 70 -6.86 -2.63 0.58
C ALA A 70 -8.30 -2.59 0.03
N THR A 71 -9.13 -1.63 0.44
CA THR A 71 -10.56 -1.53 0.11
C THR A 71 -10.84 -1.53 -1.38
N ASN A 72 -10.01 -0.83 -2.18
CA ASN A 72 -10.18 -0.82 -3.63
C ASN A 72 -9.83 -2.18 -4.26
N LEU A 73 -8.79 -2.85 -3.78
CA LEU A 73 -8.39 -4.18 -4.26
C LEU A 73 -9.43 -5.23 -3.87
N ALA A 74 -9.87 -5.24 -2.61
CA ALA A 74 -10.94 -6.11 -2.13
C ALA A 74 -12.23 -5.91 -2.93
N LYS A 75 -12.59 -4.66 -3.23
CA LYS A 75 -13.75 -4.36 -4.06
C LYS A 75 -13.58 -4.88 -5.49
N ALA A 76 -12.39 -4.73 -6.08
CA ALA A 76 -12.09 -5.23 -7.41
C ALA A 76 -12.18 -6.76 -7.48
N VAL A 77 -11.63 -7.49 -6.50
CA VAL A 77 -11.77 -8.95 -6.40
C VAL A 77 -13.23 -9.37 -6.32
N GLN A 78 -14.05 -8.66 -5.53
CA GLN A 78 -15.46 -8.98 -5.38
C GLN A 78 -16.29 -8.72 -6.63
N THR A 79 -16.01 -7.64 -7.38
CA THR A 79 -16.81 -7.26 -8.56
C THR A 79 -16.29 -7.85 -9.86
N HIS A 80 -15.00 -8.19 -9.93
CA HIS A 80 -14.30 -8.70 -11.11
C HIS A 80 -13.44 -9.93 -10.74
N PRO A 81 -14.02 -11.02 -10.22
CA PRO A 81 -13.27 -12.17 -9.71
C PRO A 81 -12.37 -12.83 -10.75
N ASP A 82 -12.73 -12.76 -12.04
CA ASP A 82 -11.95 -13.32 -13.16
C ASP A 82 -10.58 -12.63 -13.31
N MET A 83 -10.39 -11.43 -12.76
CA MET A 83 -9.11 -10.74 -12.81
C MET A 83 -8.04 -11.42 -11.94
N VAL A 84 -8.43 -12.20 -10.92
CA VAL A 84 -7.52 -12.72 -9.90
C VAL A 84 -6.39 -13.57 -10.50
N SER A 85 -6.71 -14.41 -11.48
CA SER A 85 -5.73 -15.26 -12.16
C SER A 85 -4.86 -14.51 -13.18
N LEU A 86 -5.24 -13.28 -13.53
CA LEU A 86 -4.54 -12.43 -14.50
C LEU A 86 -3.60 -11.43 -13.83
N VAL A 87 -3.68 -11.26 -12.50
CA VAL A 87 -2.72 -10.45 -11.74
C VAL A 87 -1.39 -11.19 -11.72
N GLU A 88 -0.30 -10.48 -11.98
CA GLU A 88 1.04 -11.04 -11.90
C GLU A 88 1.44 -11.21 -10.42
N HIS A 89 1.41 -10.13 -9.66
CA HIS A 89 1.85 -10.13 -8.26
C HIS A 89 1.11 -9.08 -7.45
N VAL A 90 0.82 -9.37 -6.18
CA VAL A 90 0.35 -8.38 -5.22
C VAL A 90 1.37 -8.20 -4.09
N VAL A 91 1.71 -6.95 -3.80
CA VAL A 91 2.60 -6.56 -2.70
C VAL A 91 1.84 -5.68 -1.72
N TYR A 92 1.87 -6.01 -0.43
CA TYR A 92 1.31 -5.18 0.62
C TYR A 92 2.19 -5.19 1.87
N PRO A 93 2.24 -4.09 2.63
CA PRO A 93 2.69 -4.15 4.01
C PRO A 93 1.74 -5.05 4.81
N GLY A 94 2.27 -5.78 5.77
CA GLY A 94 1.49 -6.67 6.63
C GLY A 94 2.26 -7.08 7.88
N GLY A 95 1.57 -7.67 8.83
CA GLY A 95 2.14 -8.04 10.13
C GLY A 95 1.26 -7.56 11.27
N GLU A 96 1.73 -7.79 12.49
CA GLU A 96 1.00 -7.36 13.68
C GLU A 96 0.86 -5.83 13.72
N GLN A 97 -0.32 -5.35 14.10
CA GLN A 97 -0.61 -3.91 14.27
C GLN A 97 -0.42 -3.05 13.00
N GLU A 98 -0.46 -3.66 11.80
CA GLU A 98 -0.37 -2.93 10.54
C GLU A 98 -1.59 -2.00 10.36
N PHE A 99 -1.31 -0.72 10.08
CA PHE A 99 -2.32 0.34 10.10
C PHE A 99 -3.39 0.15 9.02
N ASN A 100 -3.01 -0.24 7.80
CA ASN A 100 -3.93 -0.41 6.69
C ASN A 100 -4.92 -1.57 6.92
N TRP A 101 -4.46 -2.65 7.55
CA TRP A 101 -5.25 -3.83 7.90
C TRP A 101 -6.18 -3.52 9.07
N TRP A 102 -5.70 -2.82 10.10
CA TRP A 102 -6.55 -2.32 11.18
C TRP A 102 -7.62 -1.34 10.68
N PHE A 103 -7.29 -0.50 9.69
CA PHE A 103 -8.20 0.52 9.17
C PHE A 103 -9.39 -0.08 8.40
N ASP A 104 -9.15 -1.12 7.60
CA ASP A 104 -10.20 -1.88 6.91
C ASP A 104 -9.92 -3.40 6.99
N PRO A 105 -10.23 -4.04 8.13
CA PRO A 105 -9.90 -5.44 8.37
C PRO A 105 -10.64 -6.38 7.42
N LYS A 106 -11.84 -5.99 6.99
CA LYS A 106 -12.62 -6.78 6.03
C LYS A 106 -11.97 -6.75 4.65
N ALA A 107 -11.46 -5.60 4.22
CA ALA A 107 -10.72 -5.52 2.98
C ALA A 107 -9.39 -6.28 3.04
N ALA A 108 -8.67 -6.20 4.16
CA ALA A 108 -7.44 -6.97 4.37
C ALA A 108 -7.70 -8.48 4.32
N GLN A 109 -8.75 -8.95 4.99
CA GLN A 109 -9.22 -10.33 4.90
C GLN A 109 -9.44 -10.78 3.46
N ILE A 110 -10.21 -10.01 2.68
CA ILE A 110 -10.49 -10.37 1.29
C ILE A 110 -9.20 -10.38 0.48
N ALA A 111 -8.38 -9.33 0.55
CA ALA A 111 -7.19 -9.19 -0.27
C ALA A 111 -6.13 -10.25 0.05
N ALA A 112 -5.82 -10.47 1.33
CA ALA A 112 -4.79 -11.43 1.74
C ALA A 112 -5.21 -12.89 1.50
N ASN A 113 -6.48 -13.22 1.74
CA ASN A 113 -7.00 -14.59 1.58
C ASN A 113 -7.28 -14.94 0.12
N THR A 114 -7.30 -13.96 -0.79
CA THR A 114 -7.46 -14.21 -2.23
C THR A 114 -6.23 -14.97 -2.78
N PRO A 115 -6.44 -16.03 -3.59
CA PRO A 115 -5.34 -16.83 -4.13
C PRO A 115 -4.75 -16.19 -5.40
N PHE A 116 -4.16 -14.99 -5.27
CA PHE A 116 -3.37 -14.40 -6.35
C PHE A 116 -2.17 -15.29 -6.69
N PRO A 117 -1.70 -15.34 -7.97
CA PRO A 117 -0.58 -16.17 -8.38
C PRO A 117 0.69 -15.95 -7.56
N HIS A 118 1.05 -14.68 -7.34
CA HIS A 118 2.17 -14.30 -6.49
C HIS A 118 1.75 -13.24 -5.47
N LYS A 119 2.23 -13.40 -4.23
CA LYS A 119 1.97 -12.49 -3.12
C LYS A 119 3.25 -12.23 -2.33
N THR A 120 3.51 -10.97 -2.01
CA THR A 120 4.56 -10.56 -1.08
C THR A 120 3.95 -9.74 0.06
N VAL A 121 4.27 -10.14 1.28
CA VAL A 121 3.99 -9.38 2.49
C VAL A 121 5.29 -8.80 3.00
N VAL A 122 5.36 -7.48 3.11
CA VAL A 122 6.50 -6.82 3.75
C VAL A 122 6.16 -6.65 5.22
N SER A 123 6.88 -7.36 6.10
CA SER A 123 6.63 -7.28 7.54
C SER A 123 6.86 -5.86 8.05
N MET A 124 6.00 -5.40 8.96
CA MET A 124 6.19 -4.14 9.67
C MET A 124 7.44 -4.13 10.57
N ASP A 125 7.97 -5.32 10.92
CA ASP A 125 9.24 -5.46 11.66
C ASP A 125 10.46 -5.08 10.80
N VAL A 126 10.29 -4.95 9.48
CA VAL A 126 11.31 -4.48 8.55
C VAL A 126 11.40 -2.97 8.67
N ASP A 127 12.27 -2.51 9.56
CA ASP A 127 12.50 -1.08 9.79
C ASP A 127 13.78 -0.59 9.10
N PHE A 128 13.74 0.66 8.66
CA PHE A 128 14.87 1.38 8.14
C PHE A 128 14.79 2.83 8.64
N PRO A 129 15.59 3.20 9.66
CA PRO A 129 15.62 4.58 10.10
C PRO A 129 16.21 5.43 8.97
N LEU A 130 15.39 6.29 8.37
CA LEU A 130 15.85 7.33 7.45
C LEU A 130 16.27 8.56 8.25
N PRO A 131 17.57 8.91 8.31
CA PRO A 131 17.98 10.21 8.80
C PRO A 131 17.41 11.29 7.86
N LYS A 132 16.87 12.38 8.42
CA LYS A 132 16.39 13.53 7.60
C LYS A 132 17.44 14.07 6.63
N ALA A 133 18.72 13.95 6.98
CA ALA A 133 19.82 14.40 6.14
C ALA A 133 19.90 13.65 4.80
N ASP A 134 19.38 12.42 4.75
CA ASP A 134 19.39 11.57 3.57
C ASP A 134 18.13 11.77 2.69
N ALA A 135 17.14 12.53 3.16
CA ALA A 135 15.97 12.91 2.38
C ALA A 135 16.31 14.09 1.45
N SER A 136 15.84 14.06 0.20
CA SER A 136 16.03 15.18 -0.73
C SER A 136 15.46 16.49 -0.15
N PRO A 137 15.97 17.68 -0.51
CA PRO A 137 15.43 18.95 -0.03
C PRO A 137 13.93 19.13 -0.33
N ALA A 138 13.46 18.59 -1.46
CA ALA A 138 12.05 18.56 -1.84
C ALA A 138 11.19 17.73 -0.87
N LEU A 139 11.76 16.64 -0.33
CA LEU A 139 11.14 15.78 0.67
C LEU A 139 11.33 16.30 2.10
N GLY A 140 12.42 17.03 2.40
CA GLY A 140 12.73 17.55 3.73
C GLY A 140 11.61 18.40 4.35
N HIS A 141 10.83 19.08 3.51
CA HIS A 141 9.65 19.83 3.92
C HIS A 141 8.50 18.95 4.45
N PHE A 142 8.30 17.75 3.90
CA PHE A 142 7.33 16.75 4.38
C PHE A 142 7.70 16.22 5.76
N PHE A 143 8.98 16.34 6.12
CA PHE A 143 9.61 15.62 7.22
C PHE A 143 10.10 16.51 8.35
N ALA A 144 9.83 17.83 8.28
CA ALA A 144 10.27 18.80 9.28
C ALA A 144 9.92 18.42 10.74
N ARG A 145 8.88 17.59 10.97
CA ARG A 145 8.35 17.27 12.31
C ARG A 145 8.75 15.91 12.92
N SER A 146 9.40 15.01 12.18
CA SER A 146 9.72 13.65 12.68
C SER A 146 11.20 13.31 12.43
N PRO A 147 12.07 13.18 13.46
CA PRO A 147 13.52 12.98 13.33
C PRO A 147 13.92 11.79 12.45
N GLU A 148 13.11 10.73 12.52
CA GLU A 148 13.24 9.49 11.76
C GLU A 148 11.86 9.19 11.15
N LEU A 149 11.87 8.57 9.98
CA LEU A 149 10.65 8.14 9.31
C LEU A 149 10.73 6.64 9.11
N PRO A 150 9.74 5.88 9.59
CA PRO A 150 9.62 4.53 9.14
C PRO A 150 9.16 4.55 7.68
N ALA A 151 10.00 3.99 6.82
CA ALA A 151 9.89 4.08 5.37
C ALA A 151 9.07 2.94 4.76
N TRP A 152 8.11 2.35 5.48
CA TRP A 152 7.45 1.08 5.10
C TRP A 152 6.90 1.09 3.67
N ASP A 153 6.20 2.14 3.26
CA ASP A 153 5.66 2.23 1.89
C ASP A 153 6.78 2.30 0.83
N ALA A 154 7.86 3.01 1.12
CA ALA A 154 9.02 3.12 0.24
C ALA A 154 9.82 1.82 0.20
N ILE A 155 9.93 1.10 1.32
CA ILE A 155 10.54 -0.23 1.41
C ILE A 155 9.73 -1.21 0.56
N ALA A 156 8.40 -1.21 0.69
CA ALA A 156 7.54 -2.06 -0.12
C ALA A 156 7.66 -1.76 -1.62
N ALA A 157 7.68 -0.49 -2.00
CA ALA A 157 7.89 -0.08 -3.39
C ALA A 157 9.28 -0.49 -3.90
N ALA A 158 10.33 -0.31 -3.10
CA ALA A 158 11.69 -0.66 -3.48
C ALA A 158 11.87 -2.18 -3.62
N ILE A 159 11.31 -2.98 -2.71
CA ILE A 159 11.33 -4.45 -2.81
C ILE A 159 10.56 -4.93 -4.04
N MET A 160 9.44 -4.28 -4.38
CA MET A 160 8.70 -4.60 -5.60
C MET A 160 9.54 -4.35 -6.86
N LEU A 161 10.24 -3.22 -6.93
CA LEU A 161 11.09 -2.87 -8.07
C LEU A 161 12.39 -3.68 -8.12
N ASP A 162 12.94 -4.00 -6.95
CA ASP A 162 14.20 -4.70 -6.79
C ASP A 162 14.11 -5.75 -5.68
N PRO A 163 13.63 -6.97 -6.02
CA PRO A 163 13.42 -8.05 -5.07
C PRO A 163 14.65 -8.40 -4.23
N ALA A 164 15.86 -8.22 -4.75
CA ALA A 164 17.08 -8.57 -4.02
C ALA A 164 17.36 -7.62 -2.82
N ILE A 165 16.60 -6.53 -2.64
CA ILE A 165 16.63 -5.73 -1.41
C ILE A 165 16.12 -6.55 -0.21
N ALA A 166 15.19 -7.48 -0.43
CA ALA A 166 14.70 -8.34 0.63
C ALA A 166 15.65 -9.54 0.83
N THR A 167 16.45 -9.48 1.90
CA THR A 167 17.47 -10.49 2.24
C THR A 167 16.92 -11.60 3.14
N GLY A 168 15.95 -11.28 3.99
CA GLY A 168 15.24 -12.25 4.82
C GLY A 168 13.87 -12.56 4.23
N ARG A 169 13.64 -13.80 3.81
CA ARG A 169 12.35 -14.24 3.24
C ARG A 169 11.95 -15.60 3.79
N ALA A 170 10.64 -15.77 3.99
CA ALA A 170 10.02 -17.05 4.25
C ALA A 170 8.85 -17.25 3.28
N ASN A 171 8.64 -18.49 2.82
CA ASN A 171 7.45 -18.85 2.05
C ASN A 171 6.43 -19.44 3.01
N VAL A 172 5.33 -18.72 3.22
CA VAL A 172 4.30 -19.06 4.19
C VAL A 172 2.92 -18.85 3.60
N GLY A 173 1.92 -19.50 4.18
CA GLY A 173 0.53 -19.14 4.02
C GLY A 173 0.28 -17.91 4.88
N VAL A 174 -0.34 -16.88 4.29
CA VAL A 174 -0.79 -15.71 5.03
C VAL A 174 -2.30 -15.63 4.89
N THR A 175 -2.98 -15.65 6.02
CA THR A 175 -4.41 -15.37 6.10
C THR A 175 -4.68 -14.23 7.06
N VAL A 176 -5.82 -13.58 6.87
CA VAL A 176 -6.29 -12.50 7.73
C VAL A 176 -7.69 -12.82 8.25
N ASP A 177 -7.86 -12.69 9.56
CA ASP A 177 -9.12 -12.93 10.25
C ASP A 177 -10.12 -11.76 10.07
N SER A 178 -11.29 -11.86 10.70
CA SER A 178 -12.35 -10.84 10.55
C SER A 178 -12.04 -9.49 11.22
N VAL A 179 -11.00 -9.42 12.06
CA VAL A 179 -10.59 -8.21 12.79
C VAL A 179 -9.23 -7.67 12.33
N GLY A 180 -8.63 -8.27 11.30
CA GLY A 180 -7.40 -7.80 10.66
C GLY A 180 -6.13 -8.44 11.21
N THR A 181 -6.25 -9.50 12.01
CA THR A 181 -5.10 -10.23 12.56
C THR A 181 -4.49 -11.11 11.48
N MET A 182 -3.16 -11.10 11.39
CA MET A 182 -2.38 -11.96 10.51
C MET A 182 -2.19 -13.35 11.13
N ASP A 183 -2.54 -14.39 10.38
CA ASP A 183 -2.24 -15.77 10.72
C ASP A 183 -1.26 -16.37 9.71
N LEU A 184 -0.29 -17.13 10.22
CA LEU A 184 0.73 -17.80 9.43
C LEU A 184 0.46 -19.31 9.36
N GLY A 185 0.66 -19.89 8.18
CA GLY A 185 0.53 -21.33 7.95
C GLY A 185 1.41 -21.82 6.80
N PRO A 186 1.18 -23.04 6.29
CA PRO A 186 1.82 -23.53 5.07
C PRO A 186 1.32 -22.77 3.83
N GLY A 187 2.22 -22.39 2.92
CA GLY A 187 1.85 -21.70 1.69
C GLY A 187 3.04 -21.09 0.96
N THR A 188 2.75 -20.28 -0.07
CA THR A 188 3.76 -19.77 -1.02
C THR A 188 3.89 -18.24 -1.02
N THR A 189 3.22 -17.54 -0.10
CA THR A 189 3.36 -16.08 0.03
C THR A 189 4.76 -15.75 0.54
N SER A 190 5.44 -14.84 -0.13
CA SER A 190 6.76 -14.39 0.27
C SER A 190 6.62 -13.37 1.41
N LEU A 191 6.93 -13.78 2.63
CA LEU A 191 7.00 -12.89 3.79
C LEU A 191 8.41 -12.34 3.91
N VAL A 192 8.57 -11.03 3.77
CA VAL A 192 9.85 -10.33 3.94
C VAL A 192 10.06 -10.00 5.41
N LEU A 193 11.22 -10.39 5.93
CA LEU A 193 11.60 -10.29 7.34
C LEU A 193 12.87 -9.47 7.57
N ALA A 194 13.65 -9.20 6.51
CA ALA A 194 14.84 -8.36 6.59
C ALA A 194 15.14 -7.71 5.24
N LEU A 195 15.77 -6.53 5.28
CA LEU A 195 16.23 -5.79 4.10
C LEU A 195 17.75 -5.59 4.08
N ASP A 196 18.32 -5.46 2.88
CA ASP A 196 19.62 -4.85 2.66
C ASP A 196 19.49 -3.32 2.75
N GLN A 197 19.90 -2.81 3.90
CA GLN A 197 19.84 -1.39 4.23
C GLN A 197 20.67 -0.52 3.27
N GLU A 198 21.84 -0.99 2.85
CA GLU A 198 22.73 -0.19 1.99
C GLU A 198 22.17 -0.13 0.57
N ARG A 199 21.69 -1.26 0.05
CA ARG A 199 21.05 -1.31 -1.27
C ARG A 199 19.77 -0.49 -1.32
N PHE A 200 18.99 -0.49 -0.24
CA PHE A 200 17.82 0.38 -0.11
C PHE A 200 18.22 1.86 -0.10
N ARG A 201 19.26 2.25 0.66
CA ARG A 201 19.80 3.63 0.68
C ARG A 201 20.25 4.07 -0.71
N GLN A 202 20.98 3.23 -1.44
CA GLN A 202 21.40 3.50 -2.81
C GLN A 202 20.22 3.69 -3.76
N THR A 203 19.16 2.91 -3.58
CA THR A 203 17.91 3.06 -4.35
C THR A 203 17.29 4.42 -4.13
N LEU A 204 17.21 4.89 -2.87
CA LEU A 204 16.68 6.22 -2.56
C LEU A 204 17.51 7.35 -3.18
N HIS A 205 18.84 7.26 -3.16
CA HIS A 205 19.71 8.26 -3.79
C HIS A 205 19.69 8.22 -5.32
N SER A 206 19.24 7.12 -5.93
CA SER A 206 19.12 7.01 -7.39
C SER A 206 17.94 7.77 -7.97
N VAL A 207 16.93 8.11 -7.15
CA VAL A 207 15.75 8.85 -7.55
C VAL A 207 16.16 10.29 -7.86
N ARG A 208 16.17 10.66 -9.14
CA ARG A 208 16.44 12.02 -9.59
C ARG A 208 15.18 12.87 -9.50
N ASP A 209 15.35 14.16 -9.19
CA ASP A 209 14.29 15.18 -9.21
C ASP A 209 13.74 15.44 -10.63
#